data_AF-A0A951DMQ6-F1
#
_entry.id   AF-A0A951DMQ6-F1
#
_cell.length_a   1.000
_cell.length_b   1.000
_cell.length_c   1.000
_cell.angle_alpha   90.00
_cell.angle_beta   90.00
_cell.angle_gamma   90.00
#
_symmetry.space_group_name_H-M   'P 1'
#
loop_
_entity.id
_entity.type
_entity.pdbx_description
1 polymer ?
#
loop_
_entity_poly.entity_id
_entity_poly.type
_entity_poly.pdbx_seq_one_letter_code
_entity_poly.pdbx_strand_id
1 'polypeptide(L)'
;SREIIYSFMRLRAVRVGVDVRLALGELTIETAARELAERVPMDPETAREEASFFASDPGQAISYHVGKMQIVSFLADVRRAAEGSFSLRAFHDRLWINGNVPIALQRWESLGDRNEVSRLDTARASLPM
;
A
#
# COMPACT_ATOMS: atom_id res chain seq x y z
N SER A 1 -9.13 9.80 19.57
CA SER A 1 -7.86 9.79 20.35
C SER A 1 -6.73 9.22 19.48
N ARG A 2 -5.46 9.36 19.88
CA ARG A 2 -4.30 8.76 19.18
C ARG A 2 -4.41 7.24 19.07
N GLU A 3 -5.00 6.62 20.08
CA GLU A 3 -5.25 5.18 20.17
C GLU A 3 -6.07 4.64 19.00
N ILE A 4 -7.15 5.33 18.62
CA ILE A 4 -7.99 4.94 17.47
C ILE A 4 -7.16 4.93 16.17
N ILE A 5 -6.34 5.96 15.96
CA ILE A 5 -5.47 6.05 14.78
C ILE A 5 -4.47 4.89 14.76
N TYR A 6 -3.87 4.56 15.92
CA TYR A 6 -2.94 3.44 16.02
C TYR A 6 -3.61 2.09 15.81
N SER A 7 -4.83 1.89 16.29
CA SER A 7 -5.60 0.68 16.01
C SER A 7 -5.82 0.49 14.50
N PHE A 8 -6.23 1.55 13.81
CA PHE A 8 -6.41 1.56 12.36
C PHE A 8 -5.12 1.37 11.55
N MET A 9 -4.00 1.89 12.05
CA MET A 9 -2.69 1.65 11.43
C MET A 9 -2.23 0.21 11.64
N ARG A 10 -2.48 -0.36 12.82
CA ARG A 10 -2.13 -1.75 13.15
C ARG A 10 -2.84 -2.73 12.24
N LEU A 11 -4.14 -2.54 12.02
CA LEU A 11 -4.91 -3.38 11.08
C LEU A 11 -4.29 -3.39 9.69
N ARG A 12 -4.00 -2.21 9.13
CA ARG A 12 -3.39 -2.09 7.80
C ARG A 12 -2.00 -2.73 7.72
N ALA A 13 -1.24 -2.74 8.81
CA ALA A 13 0.06 -3.42 8.86
C ALA A 13 -0.09 -4.94 8.93
N VAL A 14 -1.02 -5.46 9.74
CA VAL A 14 -1.27 -6.91 9.88
C VAL A 14 -1.76 -7.51 8.56
N ARG A 15 -2.65 -6.80 7.85
CA ARG A 15 -3.16 -7.22 6.53
C ARG A 15 -2.05 -7.50 5.52
N VAL A 16 -0.91 -6.80 5.59
CA VAL A 16 0.23 -7.04 4.68
C VAL A 16 0.74 -8.47 4.80
N GLY A 17 0.98 -8.94 6.02
CA GLY A 17 1.48 -10.29 6.25
C GLY A 17 0.44 -11.35 5.93
N VAL A 18 -0.82 -11.10 6.29
CA VAL A 18 -1.92 -12.05 6.06
C VAL A 18 -2.19 -12.24 4.56
N ASP A 19 -2.29 -11.15 3.79
CA ASP A 19 -2.59 -11.16 2.36
C ASP A 19 -1.52 -11.88 1.55
N VAL A 20 -0.23 -11.57 1.80
CA VAL A 20 0.89 -12.24 1.13
C VAL A 20 0.91 -13.74 1.43
N ARG A 21 0.73 -14.13 2.70
CA ARG A 21 0.78 -15.54 3.09
C ARG A 21 -0.44 -16.33 2.62
N LEU A 22 -1.62 -15.70 2.53
CA LEU A 22 -2.80 -16.30 1.89
C LEU A 22 -2.55 -16.50 0.39
N ALA A 23 -2.01 -15.49 -0.31
CA ALA A 23 -1.70 -15.56 -1.74
C ALA A 23 -0.67 -16.66 -2.07
N LEU A 24 0.29 -16.89 -1.17
CA LEU A 24 1.30 -17.95 -1.30
C LEU A 24 0.80 -19.33 -0.85
N GLY A 25 -0.42 -19.44 -0.33
CA GLY A 25 -0.97 -20.70 0.20
C GLY A 25 -0.35 -21.16 1.52
N GLU A 26 0.38 -20.28 2.22
CA GLU A 26 1.02 -20.55 3.52
C GLU A 26 0.03 -20.45 4.69
N LEU A 27 -1.11 -19.80 4.47
CA LEU A 27 -2.20 -19.67 5.45
C LEU A 27 -3.49 -20.27 4.91
N THR A 28 -4.24 -20.90 5.81
CA THR A 28 -5.67 -21.17 5.60
C THR A 28 -6.49 -19.94 6.02
N ILE A 29 -7.70 -19.80 5.48
CA ILE A 29 -8.64 -18.72 5.84
C ILE A 29 -8.88 -18.70 7.37
N GLU A 30 -9.07 -19.85 8.01
CA GLU A 30 -9.28 -19.92 9.46
C GLU A 30 -8.08 -19.41 10.26
N THR A 31 -6.87 -19.78 9.83
CA THR A 31 -5.64 -19.36 10.52
C THR A 31 -5.41 -17.86 10.32
N ALA A 32 -5.65 -17.35 9.12
CA ALA A 32 -5.61 -15.91 8.83
C ALA A 32 -6.64 -15.12 9.65
N ALA A 33 -7.88 -15.61 9.75
CA ALA A 33 -8.93 -14.98 10.55
C ALA A 33 -8.54 -14.92 12.04
N ARG A 34 -8.01 -16.02 12.59
CA ARG A 34 -7.49 -16.03 13.96
C ARG A 34 -6.35 -15.02 14.15
N GLU A 35 -5.39 -14.97 13.22
CA GLU A 35 -4.29 -13.99 13.30
C GLU A 35 -4.79 -12.54 13.27
N LEU A 36 -5.83 -12.23 12.48
CA LEU A 36 -6.46 -10.92 12.43
C LEU A 36 -7.12 -10.57 13.77
N ALA A 37 -7.94 -11.47 14.32
CA ALA A 37 -8.67 -11.27 15.56
C ALA A 37 -7.77 -11.19 16.81
N GLU A 38 -6.65 -11.92 16.83
CA GLU A 38 -5.67 -11.85 17.93
C GLU A 38 -4.92 -10.51 17.96
N ARG A 39 -4.66 -9.93 16.79
CA ARG A 39 -3.82 -8.73 16.68
C ARG A 39 -4.65 -7.45 16.66
N VAL A 40 -5.87 -7.49 16.17
CA VAL A 40 -6.75 -6.33 16.04
C VAL A 40 -8.06 -6.66 16.75
N PRO A 41 -8.63 -5.75 17.56
CA PRO A 41 -9.86 -6.03 18.29
C PRO A 41 -11.00 -6.03 17.27
N MET A 42 -11.34 -7.21 16.77
CA MET A 42 -12.46 -7.48 15.87
C MET A 42 -13.10 -8.80 16.27
N ASP A 43 -14.39 -8.94 15.98
CA ASP A 43 -15.11 -10.17 16.24
C ASP A 43 -14.71 -11.28 15.24
N PRO A 44 -14.95 -12.56 15.58
CA PRO A 44 -14.55 -13.68 14.73
C PRO A 44 -15.21 -13.71 13.34
N GLU A 45 -16.44 -13.20 13.20
CA GLU A 45 -17.17 -13.19 11.94
C GLU A 45 -16.54 -12.20 10.98
N THR A 46 -16.33 -10.96 11.42
CA THR A 46 -15.59 -9.93 10.67
C THR A 46 -14.20 -10.41 10.26
N ALA A 47 -13.46 -11.06 11.17
CA ALA A 47 -12.12 -11.55 10.87
C ALA A 47 -12.11 -12.63 9.76
N ARG A 48 -13.12 -13.51 9.76
CA ARG A 48 -13.30 -14.54 8.74
C ARG A 48 -13.67 -13.92 7.39
N GLU A 49 -14.55 -12.94 7.37
CA GLU A 49 -14.92 -12.22 6.15
C GLU A 49 -13.71 -11.52 5.53
N GLU A 50 -12.90 -10.81 6.33
CA GLU A 50 -11.66 -10.18 5.86
C GLU A 50 -10.69 -11.21 5.28
N ALA A 51 -10.42 -12.30 6.00
CA ALA A 51 -9.51 -13.35 5.53
C ALA A 51 -10.01 -14.01 4.23
N SER A 52 -11.33 -14.24 4.11
CA SER A 52 -11.94 -14.80 2.91
C SER A 52 -11.82 -13.83 1.73
N PHE A 53 -12.04 -12.55 1.96
CA PHE A 53 -11.88 -11.51 0.95
C PHE A 53 -10.43 -11.44 0.44
N PHE A 54 -9.43 -11.44 1.34
CA PHE A 54 -8.01 -11.41 0.94
C PHE A 54 -7.59 -12.66 0.17
N ALA A 55 -8.12 -13.83 0.52
CA ALA A 55 -7.88 -15.05 -0.25
C ALA A 55 -8.51 -14.99 -1.67
N SER A 56 -9.64 -14.30 -1.82
CA SER A 56 -10.35 -14.19 -3.10
C SER A 56 -9.80 -13.10 -4.03
N ASP A 57 -9.18 -12.06 -3.48
CA ASP A 57 -8.60 -10.95 -4.23
C ASP A 57 -7.18 -10.63 -3.71
N PRO A 58 -6.20 -11.49 -4.02
CA PRO A 58 -4.83 -11.35 -3.53
C PRO A 58 -4.21 -10.00 -3.92
N GLY A 59 -3.63 -9.30 -2.94
CA GLY A 59 -2.96 -8.02 -3.16
C GLY A 59 -3.85 -6.80 -2.85
N GLN A 60 -5.15 -6.98 -2.66
CA GLN A 60 -6.02 -5.86 -2.26
C GLN A 60 -5.71 -5.37 -0.86
N ALA A 61 -5.46 -6.27 0.10
CA ALA A 61 -5.28 -5.87 1.49
C ALA A 61 -4.00 -5.05 1.66
N ILE A 62 -2.94 -5.38 0.90
CA ILE A 62 -1.66 -4.66 0.95
C ILE A 62 -1.72 -3.28 0.25
N SER A 63 -2.67 -3.07 -0.67
CA SER A 63 -2.75 -1.85 -1.51
C SER A 63 -2.76 -0.55 -0.69
N TYR A 64 -3.46 -0.52 0.44
CA TYR A 64 -3.51 0.63 1.34
C TYR A 64 -2.14 0.99 1.92
N HIS A 65 -1.38 -0.01 2.34
CA HIS A 65 -0.08 0.22 2.96
C HIS A 65 0.96 0.59 1.89
N VAL A 66 0.97 -0.14 0.77
CA VAL A 66 1.86 0.11 -0.37
C VAL A 66 1.62 1.52 -0.93
N GLY A 67 0.37 1.89 -1.22
CA GLY A 67 0.04 3.22 -1.73
C GLY A 67 0.45 4.34 -0.77
N LYS A 68 0.23 4.17 0.54
CA LYS A 68 0.71 5.12 1.55
C LYS A 68 2.24 5.26 1.51
N MET A 69 2.97 4.14 1.46
CA MET A 69 4.43 4.16 1.38
C MET A 69 4.92 4.88 0.13
N GLN A 70 4.31 4.61 -1.03
CA GLN A 70 4.63 5.27 -2.29
C GLN A 70 4.43 6.78 -2.20
N ILE A 71 3.29 7.24 -1.67
CA ILE A 71 3.00 8.68 -1.52
C ILE A 71 3.98 9.36 -0.55
N VAL A 72 4.28 8.72 0.58
CA VAL A 72 5.24 9.27 1.56
C VAL A 72 6.65 9.33 0.99
N SER A 73 7.08 8.31 0.25
CA SER A 73 8.39 8.32 -0.43
C SER A 73 8.44 9.41 -1.49
N PHE A 74 7.40 9.52 -2.32
CA PHE A 74 7.29 10.56 -3.34
C PHE A 74 7.37 11.97 -2.74
N LEU A 75 6.62 12.23 -1.67
CA LEU A 75 6.70 13.49 -0.92
C LEU A 75 8.12 13.79 -0.43
N ALA A 76 8.80 12.79 0.14
CA ALA A 76 10.15 12.96 0.66
C ALA A 76 11.16 13.29 -0.44
N ASP A 77 11.02 12.68 -1.61
CA ASP A 77 11.90 12.94 -2.75
C ASP A 77 11.66 14.31 -3.38
N VAL A 78 10.40 14.71 -3.59
CA VAL A 78 10.08 16.07 -4.07
C VAL A 78 10.61 17.12 -3.10
N ARG A 79 10.45 16.89 -1.79
CA ARG A 79 10.98 17.81 -0.78
C ARG A 79 12.51 17.91 -0.83
N ARG A 80 13.21 16.79 -1.04
CA ARG A 80 14.68 16.78 -1.18
C ARG A 80 15.14 17.52 -2.43
N ALA A 81 14.44 17.35 -3.56
CA ALA A 81 14.79 17.96 -4.83
C ALA A 81 14.50 19.48 -4.89
N ALA A 82 13.58 19.99 -4.06
CA ALA A 82 13.11 21.37 -4.16
C ALA A 82 14.06 22.45 -3.61
N GLU A 83 15.26 22.11 -3.11
CA GLU A 83 16.32 23.06 -2.65
C GLU A 83 15.84 24.25 -1.80
N GLY A 84 14.79 24.07 -0.99
CA GLY A 84 14.21 25.13 -0.13
C GLY A 84 12.97 25.85 -0.67
N SER A 85 12.57 25.58 -1.93
CA SER A 85 11.33 26.08 -2.55
C SER A 85 10.12 25.14 -2.36
N PHE A 86 10.23 24.16 -1.45
CA PHE A 86 9.20 23.15 -1.25
C PHE A 86 7.88 23.74 -0.73
N SER A 87 6.77 23.41 -1.42
CA SER A 87 5.41 23.69 -0.97
C SER A 87 4.61 22.41 -0.81
N LEU A 88 4.16 22.14 0.42
CA LEU A 88 3.31 20.98 0.71
C LEU A 88 1.96 21.08 -0.02
N ARG A 89 1.43 22.29 -0.18
CA ARG A 89 0.21 22.54 -0.96
C ARG A 89 0.41 22.14 -2.41
N ALA A 90 1.47 22.64 -3.04
CA ALA A 90 1.74 22.35 -4.46
C ALA A 90 1.94 20.84 -4.70
N PHE A 91 2.58 20.14 -3.76
CA PHE A 91 2.67 18.68 -3.80
C PHE A 91 1.29 18.01 -3.77
N HIS A 92 0.40 18.41 -2.85
CA HIS A 92 -0.94 17.85 -2.77
C HIS A 92 -1.79 18.20 -4.00
N ASP A 93 -1.67 19.42 -4.54
CA ASP A 93 -2.38 19.82 -5.75
C ASP A 93 -1.96 18.92 -6.93
N ARG A 94 -0.64 18.66 -7.08
CA ARG A 94 -0.12 17.71 -8.08
C ARG A 94 -0.69 16.31 -7.89
N LEU A 95 -0.69 15.81 -6.64
CA LEU A 95 -1.16 14.45 -6.33
C LEU A 95 -2.62 14.23 -6.73
N TRP A 96 -3.46 15.26 -6.64
CA TRP A 96 -4.90 15.15 -6.87
C TRP A 96 -5.35 15.55 -8.27
N ILE A 97 -4.73 16.56 -8.89
CA ILE A 97 -5.23 17.12 -10.17
C ILE A 97 -5.11 16.15 -11.34
N ASN A 98 -4.15 15.23 -11.28
CA ASN A 98 -3.89 14.23 -12.30
C ASN A 98 -4.82 13.00 -12.19
N GLY A 99 -5.68 12.94 -11.16
CA GLY A 99 -6.55 11.80 -10.88
C GLY A 99 -5.81 10.55 -10.37
N ASN A 100 -6.48 9.39 -10.44
CA ASN A 100 -5.97 8.12 -9.92
C ASN A 100 -5.01 7.43 -10.90
N VAL A 101 -3.84 8.02 -11.10
CA VAL A 101 -2.74 7.41 -11.88
C VAL A 101 -1.69 6.78 -10.96
N PRO A 102 -0.96 5.74 -11.41
CA PRO A 102 0.12 5.14 -10.64
C PRO A 102 1.11 6.17 -10.09
N ILE A 103 1.45 6.07 -8.80
CA ILE A 103 2.35 7.02 -8.12
C ILE A 103 3.72 7.09 -8.80
N ALA A 104 4.22 5.98 -9.35
CA ALA A 104 5.47 5.92 -10.11
C ALA A 104 5.48 6.88 -11.32
N LEU A 105 4.33 7.07 -12.00
CA LEU A 105 4.23 8.00 -13.13
C LEU A 105 4.25 9.45 -12.66
N GLN A 106 3.52 9.77 -11.59
CA GLN A 106 3.52 11.12 -11.02
C GLN A 106 4.91 11.51 -10.50
N ARG A 107 5.60 10.55 -9.89
CA ARG A 107 6.99 10.70 -9.45
C ARG A 107 7.92 10.97 -10.63
N TRP A 108 7.82 10.17 -11.70
CA TRP A 108 8.64 10.37 -12.90
C TRP A 108 8.42 11.76 -13.50
N GLU A 109 7.16 12.18 -13.67
CA GLU A 109 6.83 13.51 -14.18
C GLU A 109 7.39 14.63 -13.30
N SER A 110 7.31 14.48 -11.97
CA SER A 110 7.71 15.53 -11.02
C SER A 110 9.22 15.67 -10.84
N LEU A 111 9.97 14.59 -10.99
CA LEU A 111 11.41 14.54 -10.71
C LEU A 111 12.27 14.33 -11.97
N GLY A 112 11.65 14.03 -13.12
CA GLY A 112 12.35 13.59 -14.32
C GLY A 112 13.01 12.21 -14.20
N ASP A 113 12.73 11.46 -13.12
CA ASP A 113 13.36 10.17 -12.84
C ASP A 113 12.47 8.98 -13.24
N ARG A 114 12.87 8.24 -14.29
CA ARG A 114 12.15 7.07 -14.82
C ARG A 114 12.55 5.75 -14.15
N ASN A 115 13.36 5.75 -13.10
CA ASN A 115 13.90 4.53 -12.50
C ASN A 115 12.81 3.53 -12.06
N GLU A 116 11.76 3.99 -11.38
CA GLU A 116 10.66 3.12 -10.92
C GLU A 116 9.88 2.51 -12.09
N VAL A 117 9.55 3.32 -13.10
CA VAL A 117 8.85 2.86 -14.31
C VAL A 117 9.68 1.82 -15.06
N SER A 118 10.98 2.06 -15.22
CA SER A 118 11.88 1.15 -15.94
C SER A 118 12.03 -0.21 -15.23
N ARG A 119 12.04 -0.21 -13.89
CA ARG A 119 12.03 -1.45 -13.09
C ARG A 119 10.71 -2.21 -13.29
N LEU A 120 9.57 -1.52 -13.32
CA LEU A 120 8.27 -2.14 -13.55
C LEU A 120 8.16 -2.74 -14.96
N ASP A 121 8.65 -2.02 -15.98
CA ASP A 121 8.71 -2.51 -17.36
C ASP A 121 9.54 -3.81 -17.45
N THR A 122 10.67 -3.86 -16.75
CA THR A 122 11.56 -5.03 -16.68
C THR A 122 10.89 -6.21 -15.96
N ALA A 123 10.26 -5.95 -14.80
CA ALA A 123 9.57 -6.97 -14.02
C ALA A 123 8.41 -7.59 -14.83
N ARG A 124 7.62 -6.77 -15.54
CA ARG A 124 6.56 -7.26 -16.42
C ARG A 124 7.08 -8.19 -17.51
N ALA A 125 8.22 -7.85 -18.13
CA ALA A 125 8.82 -8.69 -19.17
C ALA A 125 9.32 -10.06 -18.67
N SER A 126 9.52 -10.21 -17.35
CA SER A 126 10.00 -11.45 -16.73
C SER A 126 8.88 -12.40 -16.26
N LEU A 127 7.62 -11.96 -16.28
CA LEU A 127 6.49 -12.81 -15.87
C LEU A 127 6.15 -13.82 -16.98
N PRO A 128 5.91 -15.10 -16.64
CA PRO A 128 5.38 -16.07 -17.60
C PRO A 128 4.00 -15.59 -18.10
N MET A 129 3.77 -15.68 -19.42
CA MET A 129 2.46 -15.42 -20.04
C MET A 129 1.45 -16.50 -19.68
#